data_AF-A0A9P7K7A8-F1
#
_entry.id   AF-A0A9P7K7A8-F1
#
_cell.length_a   1.000
_cell.length_b   1.000
_cell.length_c   1.000
_cell.angle_alpha   90.00
_cell.angle_beta   90.00
_cell.angle_gamma   90.00
#
_symmetry.space_group_name_H-M   'P 1'
#
loop_
_entity.id
_entity.type
_entity.pdbx_description
1 polymer ?
#
loop_
_entity_poly.entity_id
_entity_poly.type
_entity_poly.pdbx_seq_one_letter_code
_entity_poly.pdbx_strand_id
1 'polypeptide(L)'
;MSHRCELSGHRGYFESPRTAGKRTATMRFVRVMLMLIQFIGALLNLSGYYVIGLPVGAFLTFKWNMGLNGLWLGLTASLVYCSVIGTLLCLKTDWYEEVERVIKRNAEEDKLRKVSDEERDV
;
A
#
# COMPACT_ATOMS: atom_id res chain seq x y z
N MET A 1 -28.33 -47.86 -36.32
CA MET A 1 -27.89 -46.46 -36.49
C MET A 1 -27.24 -46.00 -35.20
N SER A 2 -25.93 -46.18 -35.13
CA SER A 2 -25.11 -45.82 -33.98
C SER A 2 -24.47 -44.48 -34.29
N HIS A 3 -25.02 -43.39 -33.75
CA HIS A 3 -24.40 -42.07 -33.80
C HIS A 3 -24.23 -41.56 -32.37
N ARG A 4 -23.21 -42.12 -31.71
CA ARG A 4 -22.60 -41.52 -30.53
C ARG A 4 -21.77 -40.34 -31.05
N CYS A 5 -22.36 -39.15 -31.06
CA CYS A 5 -21.66 -37.91 -31.35
C CYS A 5 -20.72 -37.62 -30.16
N GLU A 6 -19.54 -38.23 -30.21
CA GLU A 6 -18.40 -37.77 -29.44
C GLU A 6 -18.10 -36.34 -29.87
N LEU A 7 -18.25 -35.40 -28.94
CA LEU A 7 -17.46 -34.17 -28.85
C LEU A 7 -17.68 -33.57 -27.46
N SER A 8 -17.40 -34.40 -26.44
CA SER A 8 -17.03 -33.89 -25.12
C SER A 8 -15.57 -33.44 -25.21
N GLY A 9 -15.35 -32.39 -25.99
CA GLY A 9 -14.10 -31.66 -26.06
C GLY A 9 -13.98 -30.70 -24.88
N HIS A 10 -14.23 -31.17 -23.66
CA HIS A 10 -13.80 -30.48 -22.43
C HIS A 10 -12.29 -30.68 -22.29
N ARG A 11 -11.58 -30.20 -23.30
CA ARG A 11 -10.13 -30.28 -23.44
C ARG A 11 -9.58 -29.20 -22.53
N GLY A 12 -9.08 -29.63 -21.38
CA GLY A 12 -8.10 -28.90 -20.59
C GLY A 12 -8.61 -27.59 -20.02
N TYR A 13 -8.82 -27.59 -18.71
CA TYR A 13 -8.36 -26.48 -17.88
C TYR A 13 -6.85 -26.32 -18.11
N PHE A 14 -6.46 -25.74 -19.25
CA PHE A 14 -5.11 -25.26 -19.47
C PHE A 14 -5.01 -23.96 -18.69
N GLU A 15 -4.81 -24.09 -17.38
CA GLU A 15 -4.38 -22.97 -16.55
C GLU A 15 -3.14 -22.36 -17.20
N SER A 16 -3.33 -21.18 -17.79
CA SER A 16 -2.23 -20.40 -18.35
C SER A 16 -1.18 -20.15 -17.27
N PRO A 17 0.09 -20.57 -17.44
CA PRO A 17 1.14 -20.35 -16.45
C PRO A 17 1.53 -18.88 -16.26
N ARG A 18 0.92 -17.94 -17.01
CA ARG A 18 1.29 -16.51 -17.00
C ARG A 18 0.72 -15.68 -15.86
N THR A 19 -0.25 -16.18 -15.09
CA THR A 19 -0.80 -15.43 -13.94
C THR A 19 0.02 -15.61 -12.65
N ALA A 20 0.92 -16.59 -12.58
CA ALA A 20 1.77 -16.83 -11.41
C ALA A 20 2.86 -15.75 -11.23
N GLY A 21 3.45 -15.28 -12.35
CA GLY A 21 4.51 -14.26 -12.34
C GLY A 21 4.00 -12.85 -11.99
N LYS A 22 2.82 -12.47 -12.49
CA LYS A 22 2.19 -11.17 -12.14
C LYS A 22 1.72 -11.14 -10.69
N ARG A 23 1.16 -12.24 -10.19
CA ARG A 23 0.74 -12.34 -8.77
C ARG A 23 1.93 -12.23 -7.82
N THR A 24 3.08 -12.80 -8.13
CA THR A 24 4.30 -12.65 -7.31
C THR A 24 4.91 -11.25 -7.40
N ALA A 25 4.92 -10.62 -8.58
CA ALA A 25 5.39 -9.24 -8.73
C ALA A 25 4.47 -8.24 -8.00
N THR A 26 3.15 -8.36 -8.16
CA THR A 26 2.15 -7.54 -7.45
C THR A 26 2.20 -7.80 -5.95
N MET A 27 2.32 -9.05 -5.48
CA MET A 27 2.50 -9.34 -4.05
C MET A 27 3.82 -8.80 -3.50
N ARG A 28 4.93 -8.85 -4.24
CA ARG A 28 6.20 -8.24 -3.83
C ARG A 28 6.10 -6.72 -3.78
N PHE A 29 5.44 -6.09 -4.75
CA PHE A 29 5.25 -4.64 -4.80
C PHE A 29 4.33 -4.15 -3.68
N VAL A 30 3.19 -4.82 -3.46
CA VAL A 30 2.27 -4.53 -2.36
C VAL A 30 2.98 -4.77 -1.01
N ARG A 31 3.76 -5.84 -0.86
CA ARG A 31 4.51 -6.11 0.37
C ARG A 31 5.61 -5.08 0.64
N VAL A 32 6.30 -4.59 -0.40
CA VAL A 32 7.30 -3.52 -0.29
C VAL A 32 6.61 -2.18 0.02
N MET A 33 5.51 -1.84 -0.63
CA MET A 33 4.73 -0.62 -0.37
C MET A 33 4.16 -0.60 1.05
N LEU A 34 3.61 -1.73 1.52
CA LEU A 34 3.07 -1.88 2.87
C LEU A 34 4.19 -1.80 3.91
N MET A 35 5.36 -2.41 3.65
CA MET A 35 6.52 -2.29 4.52
C MET A 35 7.01 -0.84 4.57
N LEU A 36 7.16 -0.15 3.44
CA LEU A 36 7.63 1.22 3.40
C LEU A 36 6.71 2.16 4.20
N ILE A 37 5.39 2.04 4.05
CA ILE A 37 4.46 2.93 4.75
C ILE A 37 4.43 2.68 6.26
N GLN A 38 4.53 1.42 6.69
CA GLN A 38 4.61 1.06 8.10
C GLN A 38 5.95 1.50 8.71
N PHE A 39 7.06 1.33 7.99
CA PHE A 39 8.37 1.78 8.44
C PHE A 39 8.46 3.31 8.54
N ILE A 40 7.94 4.03 7.54
CA ILE A 40 7.86 5.50 7.57
C ILE A 40 7.02 5.96 8.76
N GLY A 41 5.84 5.35 8.99
CA GLY A 41 5.00 5.63 10.14
C GLY A 41 5.67 5.33 11.48
N ALA A 42 6.39 4.20 11.59
CA ALA A 42 7.10 3.81 12.80
C ALA A 42 8.26 4.77 13.12
N LEU A 43 9.07 5.14 12.11
CA LEU A 43 10.15 6.10 12.27
C LEU A 43 9.63 7.50 12.63
N LEU A 44 8.51 7.91 12.04
CA LEU A 44 7.88 9.19 12.31
C LEU A 44 7.31 9.23 13.75
N ASN A 45 6.68 8.14 14.18
CA ASN A 45 6.17 8.03 15.54
C ASN A 45 7.30 7.97 16.60
N LEU A 46 8.37 7.21 16.31
CA LEU A 46 9.54 7.12 17.18
C LEU A 46 10.25 8.47 17.29
N SER A 47 10.49 9.15 16.16
CA SER A 47 11.09 10.48 16.17
C SER A 47 10.20 11.50 16.89
N GLY A 48 8.88 11.48 16.68
CA GLY A 48 7.94 12.34 17.39
C GLY A 48 8.04 12.19 18.91
N TYR A 49 7.95 10.95 19.43
CA TYR A 49 7.98 10.75 20.88
C TYR A 49 9.34 11.05 21.50
N TYR A 50 10.44 10.69 20.83
CA TYR A 50 11.77 10.84 21.42
C TYR A 50 12.36 12.23 21.23
N VAL A 51 12.16 12.86 20.07
CA VAL A 51 12.75 14.17 19.74
C VAL A 51 11.85 15.33 20.17
N ILE A 52 10.53 15.15 20.17
CA ILE A 52 9.58 16.21 20.56
C ILE A 52 8.92 15.86 21.90
N GLY A 53 8.35 14.66 22.04
CA GLY A 53 7.56 14.26 23.22
C GLY A 53 8.36 14.31 24.53
N LEU A 54 9.56 13.73 24.56
CA LEU A 54 10.42 13.72 25.75
C LEU A 54 10.90 15.12 26.17
N PRO A 55 11.51 15.94 25.29
CA PRO A 55 11.97 17.27 25.70
C PRO A 55 10.81 18.21 26.01
N VAL A 56 9.71 18.19 25.24
CA VAL A 56 8.54 19.03 25.52
C VAL A 56 7.86 18.60 26.82
N GLY A 57 7.68 17.29 27.03
CA GLY A 57 7.11 16.74 28.26
C GLY A 57 7.97 17.03 29.49
N ALA A 58 9.29 16.84 29.40
CA ALA A 58 10.22 17.19 30.48
C ALA A 58 10.21 18.70 30.76
N PHE A 59 10.26 19.53 29.72
CA PHE A 59 10.22 20.97 29.85
C PHE A 59 8.94 21.46 30.52
N LEU A 60 7.76 20.96 30.13
CA LEU A 60 6.48 21.30 30.78
C LEU A 60 6.43 20.82 32.24
N THR A 61 6.95 19.62 32.50
CA THR A 61 6.93 19.03 33.85
C THR A 61 7.80 19.84 34.82
N PHE A 62 9.02 20.22 34.41
CA PHE A 62 9.96 20.93 35.26
C PHE A 62 9.75 22.45 35.28
N LYS A 63 9.38 23.07 34.15
CA LYS A 63 9.27 24.53 34.08
C LYS A 63 7.93 25.04 34.59
N TRP A 64 6.85 24.28 34.37
CA TRP A 64 5.50 24.65 34.78
C TRP A 64 5.05 23.93 36.07
N ASN A 65 5.89 23.07 36.66
CA ASN A 65 5.55 22.23 37.83
C ASN A 65 4.22 21.46 37.66
N MET A 66 3.83 21.16 36.42
CA MET A 66 2.57 20.49 36.10
C MET A 66 2.60 18.98 36.39
N GLY A 67 3.75 18.43 36.79
CA GLY A 67 3.90 17.03 37.14
C GLY A 67 3.42 16.11 36.01
N LEU A 68 2.48 15.22 36.34
CA LEU A 68 1.89 14.27 35.39
C LEU A 68 1.16 14.93 34.22
N ASN A 69 0.52 16.08 34.43
CA ASN A 69 -0.19 16.80 33.36
C ASN A 69 0.77 17.31 32.27
N GLY A 70 2.00 17.67 32.65
CA GLY A 70 3.04 18.06 31.69
C GLY A 70 3.45 16.90 30.77
N LEU A 71 3.49 15.68 31.31
CA LEU A 71 3.77 14.48 30.54
C LEU A 71 2.65 14.17 29.53
N TRP A 72 1.39 14.27 29.96
CA TRP A 72 0.23 14.10 29.08
C TRP A 72 0.21 15.12 27.94
N LEU A 73 0.48 16.40 28.24
CA LEU A 73 0.59 17.44 27.22
C LEU A 73 1.75 17.16 26.24
N GLY A 74 2.91 16.74 26.73
CA GLY A 74 4.03 16.32 25.88
C GLY A 74 3.69 15.13 24.97
N LEU A 75 2.94 14.15 25.48
CA LEU A 75 2.43 13.02 24.69
C LEU A 75 1.48 13.53 23.59
N THR A 76 0.47 14.32 23.93
CA THR A 76 -0.48 14.86 22.95
C THR A 76 0.19 15.71 21.88
N ALA A 77 1.17 16.53 22.25
CA ALA A 77 1.94 17.33 21.30
C ALA A 77 2.71 16.46 20.30
N SER A 78 3.29 15.35 20.75
CA SER A 78 3.94 14.36 19.88
C SER A 78 2.95 13.74 18.87
N LEU A 79 1.75 13.34 19.33
CA LEU A 79 0.73 12.77 18.44
C LEU A 79 0.28 13.79 17.37
N VAL A 80 0.04 15.04 17.78
CA VAL A 80 -0.36 16.11 16.85
C VAL A 80 0.75 16.36 15.82
N TYR A 81 2.01 16.44 16.25
CA TYR A 81 3.15 16.56 15.35
C TYR A 81 3.21 15.41 14.33
N CYS A 82 3.07 14.17 14.80
CA CYS A 82 3.07 13.00 13.93
C CYS A 82 1.93 13.05 12.90
N SER A 83 0.73 13.44 13.33
CA SER A 83 -0.46 13.58 12.48
C SER A 83 -0.28 14.66 11.42
N VAL A 84 0.29 15.82 11.77
CA VAL A 84 0.55 16.91 10.82
C VAL A 84 1.55 16.47 9.76
N ILE A 85 2.69 15.88 10.15
CA ILE A 85 3.68 15.42 9.15
C ILE A 85 3.12 14.29 8.29
N GLY A 86 2.43 13.32 8.88
CA GLY A 86 1.77 12.26 8.13
C GLY A 86 0.77 12.80 7.10
N THR A 87 -0.01 13.82 7.48
CA THR A 87 -0.95 14.49 6.58
C THR A 87 -0.22 15.25 5.48
N LEU A 88 0.85 15.98 5.80
CA LEU A 88 1.65 16.70 4.80
C LEU A 88 2.30 15.75 3.80
N LEU A 89 2.83 14.60 4.25
CA LEU A 89 3.35 13.56 3.37
C LEU A 89 2.26 12.98 2.49
N CYS A 90 1.06 12.75 3.03
CA CYS A 90 -0.09 12.27 2.26
C CYS A 90 -0.51 13.26 1.17
N LEU A 91 -0.48 14.56 1.47
CA LEU A 91 -0.80 15.64 0.52
C LEU A 91 0.31 15.88 -0.51
N LYS A 92 1.58 15.74 -0.12
CA LYS A 92 2.76 15.84 -1.01
C LYS A 92 2.94 14.62 -1.90
N THR A 93 2.35 13.49 -1.52
CA THR A 93 2.35 12.28 -2.37
C THR A 93 1.49 12.58 -3.58
N ASP A 94 2.12 12.76 -4.75
CA ASP A 94 1.41 13.01 -6.01
C ASP A 94 0.63 11.76 -6.45
N TRP A 95 -0.61 11.67 -5.97
CA TRP A 95 -1.54 10.60 -6.33
C TRP A 95 -1.84 10.57 -7.83
N TYR A 96 -1.72 11.71 -8.52
CA TYR A 96 -1.97 11.81 -9.96
C TYR A 96 -0.98 10.99 -10.79
N GLU A 97 0.31 11.07 -10.47
CA GLU A 97 1.35 10.35 -11.23
C GLU A 97 1.25 8.84 -10.99
N GLU A 98 0.91 8.43 -9.77
CA GLU A 98 0.74 7.02 -9.41
C GLU A 98 -0.52 6.43 -10.06
N VAL A 99 -1.61 7.19 -10.13
CA VAL A 99 -2.84 6.79 -10.84
C VAL A 99 -2.59 6.65 -12.34
N GLU A 100 -1.85 7.56 -12.97
CA GLU A 100 -1.52 7.47 -14.40
C GLU A 100 -0.67 6.22 -14.70
N ARG A 101 0.28 5.90 -13.80
CA ARG A 101 1.11 4.68 -13.88
C ARG A 101 0.25 3.41 -13.81
N VAL A 102 -0.74 3.37 -12.91
CA VAL A 102 -1.66 2.24 -12.76
C VAL A 102 -2.60 2.11 -13.97
N ILE A 103 -3.14 3.23 -14.48
CA ILE A 103 -4.03 3.22 -15.66
C ILE A 103 -3.29 2.71 -16.89
N LYS A 104 -2.06 3.19 -17.14
CA LYS A 104 -1.22 2.72 -18.25
C LYS A 104 -0.96 1.21 -18.15
N ARG A 105 -0.66 0.71 -16.95
CA ARG A 105 -0.48 -0.74 -16.72
C ARG A 105 -1.75 -1.53 -17.01
N ASN A 106 -2.90 -1.08 -16.49
CA ASN A 106 -4.17 -1.79 -16.67
C ASN A 106 -4.62 -1.80 -18.15
N ALA A 107 -4.42 -0.71 -18.89
CA ALA A 107 -4.77 -0.63 -20.30
C ALA A 107 -3.96 -1.60 -21.17
N GLU A 108 -2.68 -1.80 -20.86
CA GLU A 108 -1.85 -2.80 -21.55
C GLU A 108 -2.32 -4.23 -21.22
N GLU A 109 -2.75 -4.49 -19.98
CA GLU A 109 -3.32 -5.78 -19.62
C GLU A 109 -4.63 -6.08 -20.36
N ASP A 110 -5.49 -5.07 -20.57
CA ASP A 110 -6.74 -5.22 -21.33
C ASP A 110 -6.49 -5.51 -22.81
N LYS A 111 -5.48 -4.89 -23.44
CA LYS A 111 -5.10 -5.19 -24.82
C LYS A 111 -4.61 -6.63 -24.97
N LEU A 112 -3.74 -7.07 -24.07
CA LEU A 112 -3.26 -8.45 -24.02
C LEU A 112 -4.40 -9.45 -23.79
N ARG A 113 -5.41 -9.09 -22.99
CA ARG A 113 -6.61 -9.91 -22.79
C ARG A 113 -7.41 -10.09 -24.08
N LYS A 114 -7.66 -8.99 -24.82
CA LYS A 114 -8.42 -9.02 -26.08
C LYS A 114 -7.71 -9.84 -27.17
N VAL A 115 -6.40 -9.64 -27.34
CA VAL A 115 -5.61 -10.43 -28.29
C VAL A 115 -5.71 -11.93 -27.98
N SER A 116 -5.61 -12.30 -26.71
CA SER A 116 -5.68 -13.70 -26.29
C SER A 116 -7.08 -14.31 -26.39
N ASP A 117 -8.14 -13.49 -26.41
CA ASP A 117 -9.51 -13.92 -26.65
C ASP A 117 -9.78 -14.04 -28.17
N GLU A 118 -9.29 -13.11 -28.99
CA GLU A 118 -9.34 -13.20 -30.46
C GLU A 118 -8.58 -14.41 -31.02
N GLU A 119 -7.40 -14.71 -30.48
CA GLU A 119 -6.56 -15.85 -30.89
C GLU A 119 -7.18 -17.21 -30.47
N ARG A 120 -8.19 -17.21 -29.60
CA ARG A 120 -8.95 -18.40 -29.19
C ARG A 120 -10.12 -18.71 -30.14
N ASP A 121 -10.68 -17.69 -30.77
CA ASP A 121 -11.86 -17.79 -31.63
C ASP A 121 -11.49 -18.10 -33.10
N VAL A 122 -10.20 -18.13 -33.43
CA VAL A 122 -9.60 -18.52 -34.72
C VAL A 122 -9.17 -19.98 -34.71
#